data_AF-A0A527YT59-F1
#
_entry.id   AF-A0A527YT59-F1
#
_cell.length_a   1.000
_cell.length_b   1.000
_cell.length_c   1.000
_cell.angle_alpha   90.00
_cell.angle_beta   90.00
_cell.angle_gamma   90.00
#
_symmetry.space_group_name_H-M   'P 1'
#
loop_
_entity.id
_entity.type
_entity.pdbx_description
1 polymer ?
#
loop_
_entity_poly.entity_id
_entity_poly.type
_entity_poly.pdbx_seq_one_letter_code
_entity_poly.pdbx_strand_id
1 'polypeptide(L)' 'SMSFGPFHADLDGRFVTGANGTVIDLAKSEFDVLEVFLTRANRLLTRAAISEAIGFAEDPDSSRAVDIRIMRLRKK' A
#
# COMPACT_ATOMS: atom_id res chain seq x y z
N SER A 1 7.47 -12.66 -2.84
CA SER A 1 6.63 -12.46 -1.65
C SER A 1 7.44 -11.91 -0.47
N MET A 2 6.79 -11.29 0.51
CA MET A 2 7.42 -10.63 1.66
C MET A 2 6.58 -10.81 2.94
N SER A 3 7.22 -10.89 4.10
CA SER A 3 6.54 -10.96 5.40
C SER A 3 6.70 -9.65 6.18
N PHE A 4 5.65 -9.20 6.86
CA PHE A 4 5.65 -8.01 7.71
C PHE A 4 4.69 -8.21 8.89
N GLY A 5 5.25 -8.24 10.11
CA GLY A 5 4.48 -8.62 11.29
C GLY A 5 3.78 -9.98 11.08
N PRO A 6 2.47 -10.10 11.37
CA PRO A 6 1.70 -11.33 11.18
C PRO A 6 1.23 -11.57 9.73
N PHE A 7 1.62 -10.72 8.78
CA PHE A 7 1.11 -10.73 7.41
C PHE A 7 2.15 -11.22 6.40
N HIS A 8 1.66 -11.77 5.30
CA HIS A 8 2.46 -12.15 4.14
C HIS A 8 1.86 -11.53 2.87
N ALA A 9 2.66 -10.79 2.11
CA ALA A 9 2.28 -10.20 0.83
C ALA A 9 2.87 -10.98 -0.34
N ASP A 10 2.03 -11.32 -1.31
CA ASP A 10 2.45 -11.70 -2.64
C ASP A 10 2.35 -10.46 -3.55
N LEU A 11 3.51 -9.96 -3.99
CA LEU A 11 3.59 -8.76 -4.84
C LEU A 11 3.23 -9.07 -6.30
N ASP A 12 3.53 -10.28 -6.77
CA ASP A 12 3.24 -10.70 -8.13
C ASP A 12 1.75 -11.03 -8.27
N GLY A 13 1.22 -11.80 -7.31
CA GLY A 13 -0.20 -12.15 -7.23
C GLY A 13 -1.09 -11.02 -6.69
N ARG A 14 -0.49 -9.99 -6.08
CA ARG A 14 -1.15 -8.81 -5.50
C ARG A 14 -2.22 -9.13 -4.45
N PHE A 15 -1.88 -9.97 -3.48
CA PHE A 15 -2.74 -10.28 -2.34
C PHE A 15 -1.95 -10.35 -1.03
N VAL A 16 -2.67 -10.24 0.09
CA VAL A 16 -2.10 -10.34 1.44
C VAL A 16 -2.83 -11.43 2.20
N THR A 17 -2.09 -12.24 2.95
CA THR A 17 -2.65 -13.19 3.93
C THR A 17 -2.31 -12.77 5.35
N GLY A 18 -3.24 -12.98 6.28
CA GLY A 18 -3.03 -12.80 7.72
C GLY A 18 -2.41 -14.02 8.40
N ALA A 19 -2.22 -13.93 9.72
CA ALA A 19 -1.55 -14.98 10.52
C ALA A 19 -2.24 -16.36 10.46
N ASN A 20 -3.54 -16.39 10.17
CA ASN A 20 -4.32 -17.62 10.02
C ASN A 20 -4.37 -18.15 8.58
N GLY A 21 -3.63 -17.53 7.65
CA GLY A 21 -3.64 -17.87 6.22
C GLY A 21 -4.84 -17.30 5.45
N THR A 22 -5.75 -16.56 6.10
CA THR A 22 -6.90 -15.95 5.41
C THR A 22 -6.44 -14.78 4.54
N VAL A 23 -6.96 -14.71 3.31
CA VAL A 23 -6.73 -13.58 2.40
C VAL A 23 -7.45 -12.34 2.93
N ILE A 24 -6.71 -11.24 3.03
CA ILE A 24 -7.24 -9.92 3.34
C ILE A 24 -7.69 -9.29 2.02
N ASP A 25 -8.99 -9.01 1.92
CA ASP A 25 -9.55 -8.35 0.74
C ASP A 25 -9.08 -6.89 0.70
N LEU A 26 -8.24 -6.58 -0.29
CA LEU A 26 -7.72 -5.25 -0.55
C LEU A 26 -8.20 -4.77 -1.92
N ALA A 27 -8.73 -3.57 -1.97
CA ALA A 27 -8.91 -2.88 -3.23
C ALA A 27 -7.54 -2.66 -3.89
N LYS A 28 -7.53 -2.60 -5.23
CA LYS A 28 -6.29 -2.33 -6.00
C LYS A 28 -5.50 -1.15 -5.45
N SER A 29 -6.19 -0.04 -5.13
CA SER A 29 -5.58 1.19 -4.64
C SER A 29 -5.06 1.13 -3.21
N GLU A 30 -5.53 0.18 -2.41
CA GLU A 30 -4.98 -0.11 -1.07
C GLU A 30 -3.69 -0.93 -1.23
N PHE A 31 -3.70 -1.93 -2.11
CA PHE A 31 -2.51 -2.73 -2.41
C PHE A 31 -1.40 -1.88 -3.03
N ASP A 32 -1.72 -0.98 -3.97
CA ASP A 32 -0.74 -0.08 -4.59
C ASP A 32 0.08 0.68 -3.54
N VAL A 33 -0.58 1.20 -2.51
CA VAL A 33 0.08 1.96 -1.44
C VAL A 33 0.85 1.04 -0.49
N LEU A 34 0.31 -0.13 -0.18
CA LEU A 34 1.02 -1.14 0.62
C LEU A 34 2.32 -1.57 -0.06
N GLU A 35 2.27 -1.86 -1.35
CA GLU A 35 3.43 -2.26 -2.17
C GLU A 35 4.54 -1.19 -2.12
N VAL A 36 4.19 0.09 -2.21
CA VAL A 36 5.17 1.19 -2.06
C VAL A 36 5.84 1.15 -0.67
N PHE A 37 5.07 0.94 0.40
CA PHE A 37 5.65 0.86 1.75
C PHE A 37 6.56 -0.35 1.93
N LEU A 38 6.18 -1.51 1.39
CA LEU A 38 6.96 -2.74 1.50
C LEU A 38 8.25 -2.69 0.68
N THR A 39 8.17 -2.21 -0.57
CA THR A 39 9.32 -2.12 -1.49
C THR A 39 10.28 -0.98 -1.15
N ARG A 40 9.82 0.03 -0.38
CA ARG A 40 10.62 1.18 0.09
C ARG A 40 10.69 1.26 1.61
N ALA A 41 10.70 0.11 2.29
CA ALA A 41 10.76 0.05 3.75
C ALA A 41 11.95 0.82 4.33
N ASN A 42 11.78 1.36 5.55
CA ASN A 42 12.78 2.16 6.28
C ASN A 42 13.25 3.43 5.54
N ARG A 43 12.44 3.98 4.65
CA ARG A 43 12.67 5.28 4.01
C ARG A 43 11.60 6.28 4.41
N LEU A 44 11.97 7.55 4.55
CA LEU A 44 11.01 8.64 4.64
C LEU A 44 10.35 8.82 3.27
N LEU A 45 9.02 8.68 3.21
CA LEU A 45 8.24 8.81 1.98
C LEU A 45 7.35 10.05 2.07
N THR A 46 7.50 10.96 1.11
CA THR A 46 6.62 12.12 0.95
C THR A 46 5.34 11.73 0.20
N ARG A 47 4.29 12.57 0.29
CA ARG A 47 3.06 12.37 -0.48
C ARG A 47 3.34 12.31 -1.98
N ALA A 48 4.19 13.22 -2.48
CA ALA A 48 4.63 13.21 -3.87
C ALA A 48 5.32 11.91 -4.29
N ALA A 49 6.25 11.40 -3.47
CA ALA A 49 6.95 10.15 -3.79
C ALA A 49 6.03 8.92 -3.82
N ILE A 50 4.96 8.92 -3.00
CA ILE A 50 3.94 7.86 -3.01
C ILE A 50 3.04 8.03 -4.24
N SER A 51 2.56 9.24 -4.53
CA SER A 51 1.72 9.54 -5.71
C SER A 51 2.43 9.15 -7.01
N GLU A 52 3.70 9.50 -7.15
CA GLU A 52 4.52 9.14 -8.31
C GLU A 52 4.65 7.62 -8.44
N ALA A 53 4.97 6.92 -7.35
CA ALA A 53 5.16 5.48 -7.36
C ALA A 53 3.90 4.69 -7.74
N ILE A 54 2.71 5.21 -7.39
CA ILE A 54 1.43 4.59 -7.74
C ILE A 54 0.83 5.16 -9.04
N GLY A 55 1.59 5.96 -9.80
CA GLY A 55 1.17 6.51 -11.09
C GLY A 55 -0.04 7.46 -11.01
N PHE A 56 -0.17 8.20 -9.92
CA PHE A 56 -1.30 9.08 -9.70
C PHE A 56 -1.08 10.45 -10.37
N ALA A 57 -1.96 10.81 -11.30
CA ALA A 57 -1.78 11.99 -12.16
C ALA A 57 -2.21 13.32 -11.50
N GLU A 58 -2.88 13.27 -10.35
CA GLU A 58 -3.26 14.49 -9.62
C GLU A 58 -2.07 15.09 -8.88
N ASP A 59 -2.08 16.41 -8.76
CA ASP A 59 -1.10 17.14 -7.96
C ASP A 59 -1.11 16.63 -6.49
N PRO A 60 0.02 16.10 -5.99
CA PRO A 60 0.11 15.56 -4.64
C PRO A 60 -0.10 16.60 -3.53
N ASP A 61 0.13 17.88 -3.80
CA ASP A 61 0.01 18.93 -2.79
C ASP A 61 -1.46 19.33 -2.57
N SER A 62 -2.27 19.35 -3.64
CA SER A 62 -3.70 19.67 -3.59
C SER A 62 -4.63 18.46 -3.41
N SER A 63 -4.20 17.25 -3.81
CA SER A 63 -5.02 16.03 -3.72
C SER A 63 -4.95 15.34 -2.36
N ARG A 64 -6.07 14.80 -1.86
CA ARG A 64 -6.12 13.93 -0.65
C ARG A 64 -6.12 12.42 -0.97
N ALA A 65 -5.91 12.05 -2.23
CA ALA A 65 -6.09 10.67 -2.67
C ALA A 65 -5.17 9.67 -1.97
N VAL A 66 -3.89 10.01 -1.80
CA VAL A 66 -2.92 9.17 -1.07
C VAL A 66 -3.38 8.97 0.38
N ASP A 67 -3.80 10.04 1.05
CA ASP A 67 -4.25 9.98 2.45
C ASP A 67 -5.49 9.09 2.59
N ILE A 68 -6.45 9.19 1.67
CA ILE A 68 -7.66 8.37 1.67
C ILE A 68 -7.30 6.89 1.47
N ARG A 69 -6.37 6.56 0.56
CA ARG A 69 -5.92 5.19 0.33
C ARG A 69 -5.20 4.61 1.57
N ILE A 70 -4.30 5.38 2.18
CA ILE A 70 -3.63 5.00 3.44
C ILE A 70 -4.66 4.80 4.55
N MET A 71 -5.63 5.71 4.69
CA MET A 71 -6.69 5.60 5.70
C MET A 71 -7.53 4.33 5.50
N ARG A 72 -7.89 3.99 4.26
CA ARG A 72 -8.66 2.78 3.97
C ARG A 72 -7.84 1.51 4.23
N LEU A 73 -6.57 1.49 3.79
CA LEU A 73 -5.64 0.40 4.07
C LEU A 73 -5.49 0.15 5.58
N ARG A 74 -5.38 1.20 6.40
CA ARG A 74 -5.28 1.07 7.87
C ARG A 74 -6.53 0.51 8.57
N LYS A 75 -7.67 0.50 7.90
CA LYS A 75 -8.93 -0.06 8.45
C LYS A 75 -9.08 -1.55 8.14
N LYS A 76 -8.19 -2.11 7.34
CA LYS A 76 -8.10 -3.55 7.05
C LYS A 76 -7.36 -4.23 8.20
#